data_AF-A0A967Z9E8-F1
#
_entry.id   AF-A0A967Z9E8-F1
#
_cell.length_a   1.000
_cell.length_b   1.000
_cell.length_c   1.000
_cell.angle_alpha   90.00
_cell.angle_beta   90.00
_cell.angle_gamma   90.00
#
_symmetry.space_group_name_H-M   'P 1'
#
loop_
_entity.id
_entity.type
_entity.pdbx_description
1 polymer ?
#
loop_
_entity_poly.entity_id
_entity_poly.type
_entity_poly.pdbx_seq_one_letter_code
_entity_poly.pdbx_strand_id
1 'polypeptide(L)'
;MRRVAHALRRNTPRGSRRNIEAHYDLSNEFFAEFLDPTMMYSCAYFETAESTLEEASIAKIDRICRKLELGPGDHVLEIGTGWGGFAA
;
A
#
# COMPACT_ATOMS: atom_id res chain seq x y z
N MET A 1 14.85 26.84 -6.91
CA MET A 1 14.15 26.44 -5.66
C MET A 1 13.74 24.96 -5.63
N ARG A 2 13.11 24.36 -6.65
CA ARG A 2 12.67 22.94 -6.63
C ARG A 2 13.78 21.90 -6.39
N ARG A 3 14.99 22.10 -6.94
CA ARG A 3 16.13 21.17 -6.76
C ARG A 3 16.67 21.12 -5.31
N VAL A 4 16.68 22.25 -4.60
CA VAL A 4 17.10 22.32 -3.19
C VAL A 4 16.06 21.65 -2.28
N ALA A 5 14.77 21.89 -2.54
CA ALA A 5 13.68 21.20 -1.84
C ALA A 5 13.72 19.67 -2.07
N HIS A 6 14.08 19.23 -3.27
CA HIS A 6 14.24 17.81 -3.56
C HIS A 6 15.47 17.20 -2.87
N ALA A 7 16.58 17.94 -2.80
CA ALA A 7 17.79 17.51 -2.07
C ALA A 7 17.53 17.35 -0.56
N LEU A 8 16.67 18.20 0.02
CA LEU A 8 16.23 18.08 1.41
C LEU A 8 15.34 16.84 1.66
N ARG A 9 14.76 16.24 0.62
CA ARG A 9 13.97 14.99 0.67
C ARG A 9 14.78 13.73 0.37
N ARG A 10 16.11 13.75 0.54
CA ARG A 10 16.97 12.60 0.26
C ARG A 10 16.56 11.37 1.10
N ASN A 11 16.53 10.20 0.45
CA ASN A 11 16.19 8.92 1.08
C ASN A 11 17.37 8.33 1.87
N THR A 12 17.68 8.92 3.02
CA THR A 12 18.42 8.26 4.11
C THR A 12 17.40 7.62 5.08
N PRO A 13 17.76 6.70 5.99
CA PRO A 13 16.77 6.12 6.92
C PRO A 13 15.94 7.17 7.68
N ARG A 14 16.60 8.22 8.20
CA ARG A 14 15.92 9.35 8.86
C ARG A 14 15.12 10.22 7.89
N GLY A 15 15.63 10.44 6.68
CA GLY A 15 14.96 11.23 5.64
C GLY A 15 13.71 10.52 5.10
N SER A 16 13.82 9.22 4.81
CA SER A 16 12.73 8.35 4.39
C SER A 16 11.63 8.30 5.42
N ARG A 17 11.95 8.12 6.72
CA ARG A 17 10.96 8.16 7.80
C ARG A 17 10.13 9.46 7.76
N ARG A 18 10.81 10.62 7.73
CA ARG A 18 10.13 11.92 7.64
C ARG A 18 9.32 12.08 6.36
N ASN A 19 9.81 11.58 5.23
CA ASN A 19 9.10 11.63 3.96
C ASN A 19 7.83 10.75 3.97
N ILE A 20 7.89 9.58 4.62
CA ILE A 20 6.77 8.64 4.80
C ILE A 20 5.73 9.28 5.72
N GLU A 21 6.12 9.74 6.92
CA GLU A 21 5.23 10.42 7.87
C GLU A 21 4.50 11.61 7.20
N ALA A 22 5.23 12.43 6.43
CA ALA A 22 4.64 13.58 5.74
C ALA A 22 3.61 13.23 4.65
N HIS A 23 3.54 11.98 4.20
CA HIS A 23 2.58 11.54 3.19
C HIS A 23 1.48 10.66 3.79
N TYR A 24 1.84 9.63 4.57
CA TYR A 24 0.89 8.63 5.04
C TYR A 24 0.23 9.00 6.38
N ASP A 25 0.83 9.87 7.20
CA ASP A 25 0.26 10.29 8.49
C ASP A 25 -0.60 11.58 8.37
N LEU A 26 -1.20 11.83 7.20
CA LEU A 26 -2.05 13.01 6.98
C LEU A 26 -3.38 12.90 7.74
N SER A 27 -4.18 11.86 7.45
CA SER A 27 -5.40 11.51 8.18
C SER A 27 -6.00 10.24 7.58
N ASN A 28 -6.43 9.30 8.43
CA ASN A 28 -7.13 8.11 7.96
C ASN A 28 -8.47 8.45 7.30
N GLU A 29 -9.19 9.43 7.85
CA GLU A 29 -10.46 9.91 7.28
C GLU A 29 -10.23 10.48 5.88
N PHE A 30 -9.16 11.27 5.69
CA PHE A 30 -8.81 11.82 4.39
C PHE A 30 -8.54 10.74 3.35
N PHE A 31 -7.81 9.68 3.72
CA PHE A 31 -7.54 8.56 2.81
C PHE A 31 -8.80 7.73 2.52
N ALA A 32 -9.68 7.55 3.51
CA ALA A 32 -10.92 6.79 3.35
C ALA A 32 -11.91 7.44 2.37
N GLU A 33 -11.81 8.75 2.11
CA GLU A 33 -12.64 9.44 1.12
C GLU A 33 -12.41 8.95 -0.32
N PHE A 34 -11.27 8.33 -0.61
CA PHE A 34 -10.92 7.93 -1.99
C PHE A 34 -10.30 6.54 -2.14
N LEU A 35 -9.84 5.90 -1.07
CA LEU A 35 -9.45 4.50 -1.11
C LEU A 35 -10.68 3.59 -1.02
N ASP A 36 -10.54 2.35 -1.48
CA ASP A 36 -11.56 1.33 -1.25
C ASP A 36 -11.61 0.89 0.23
N PRO A 37 -12.66 0.17 0.68
CA PRO A 37 -12.83 -0.22 2.08
C PRO A 37 -11.66 -1.01 2.70
N THR A 38 -10.82 -1.68 1.89
CA THR A 38 -9.62 -2.38 2.37
C THR A 38 -8.46 -1.42 2.72
N MET A 39 -8.62 -0.12 2.46
CA MET A 39 -7.58 0.91 2.62
C MET A 39 -6.30 0.59 1.83
N MET A 40 -6.44 -0.12 0.71
CA MET A 40 -5.32 -0.56 -0.09
C MET A 40 -4.72 0.58 -0.90
N TYR A 41 -3.57 1.10 -0.46
CA TYR A 41 -2.89 2.18 -1.18
C TYR A 41 -1.77 1.65 -2.09
N SER A 42 -2.14 0.81 -3.05
CA SER A 42 -1.25 0.27 -4.08
C SER A 42 -2.01 0.01 -5.38
N CYS A 43 -1.33 -0.43 -6.44
CA CYS A 43 -2.01 -0.78 -7.69
C CYS A 43 -2.95 -1.98 -7.48
N ALA A 44 -4.22 -1.82 -7.87
CA ALA A 44 -5.22 -2.88 -7.90
C ALA A 44 -5.06 -3.76 -9.14
N TYR A 45 -5.68 -4.94 -9.15
CA TYR A 45 -5.67 -5.86 -10.29
C TYR A 45 -7.10 -6.20 -10.71
N PHE A 46 -7.56 -5.58 -11.80
CA PHE A 46 -8.89 -5.78 -12.34
C PHE A 46 -8.93 -7.06 -13.20
N GLU A 47 -9.56 -8.11 -12.69
CA GLU A 47 -9.75 -9.37 -13.44
C GLU A 47 -10.74 -9.21 -14.59
N THR A 48 -11.73 -8.33 -14.42
CA THR A 48 -12.66 -7.92 -15.47
C THR A 48 -12.79 -6.40 -15.51
N ALA A 49 -13.33 -5.86 -16.60
CA ALA A 49 -13.53 -4.40 -16.74
C ALA A 49 -14.62 -3.87 -15.80
N GLU A 50 -15.48 -4.76 -15.28
CA GLU A 50 -16.62 -4.46 -14.42
C GLU A 50 -16.28 -4.57 -12.93
N SER A 51 -15.09 -5.09 -12.58
CA SER A 51 -14.69 -5.23 -11.17
C SER A 51 -14.65 -3.87 -10.48
N THR A 52 -15.21 -3.80 -9.28
CA THR A 52 -15.06 -2.67 -8.36
C THR A 52 -13.60 -2.53 -7.92
N LEU A 53 -13.23 -1.36 -7.37
CA LEU A 53 -11.88 -1.16 -6.85
C LEU A 53 -11.57 -2.11 -5.67
N GLU A 54 -12.55 -2.37 -4.82
CA GLU A 54 -12.43 -3.32 -3.69
C GLU A 54 -12.13 -4.74 -4.19
N GLU A 55 -12.92 -5.23 -5.16
CA GLU A 55 -12.68 -6.54 -5.78
C GLU A 55 -11.30 -6.61 -6.43
N ALA A 56 -10.88 -5.55 -7.11
CA ALA A 56 -9.56 -5.48 -7.74
C ALA A 56 -8.40 -5.43 -6.72
N SER A 57 -8.61 -4.79 -5.56
CA SER A 57 -7.66 -4.77 -4.44
C SER A 57 -7.50 -6.17 -3.83
N ILE A 58 -8.60 -6.90 -3.63
CA ILE A 58 -8.62 -8.29 -3.14
C ILE A 58 -8.00 -9.24 -4.16
N ALA A 59 -8.38 -9.15 -5.44
CA ALA A 59 -7.84 -9.98 -6.51
C ALA A 59 -6.32 -9.83 -6.65
N LYS A 60 -5.80 -8.61 -6.43
CA LYS A 60 -4.36 -8.37 -6.37
C LYS A 60 -3.68 -9.12 -5.21
N ILE A 61 -4.29 -9.14 -4.02
CA ILE A 61 -3.77 -9.92 -2.87
C ILE A 61 -3.78 -11.41 -3.19
N ASP A 62 -4.92 -11.95 -3.65
CA ASP A 62 -5.05 -13.36 -3.98
C ASP A 62 -4.02 -13.79 -5.04
N ARG A 63 -3.78 -12.94 -6.04
CA ARG A 63 -2.71 -13.13 -7.02
C ARG A 63 -1.32 -13.18 -6.37
N ILE A 64 -1.03 -12.35 -5.38
CA ILE A 64 0.25 -12.40 -4.64
C ILE A 64 0.37 -13.73 -3.89
N CYS A 65 -0.68 -14.14 -3.15
CA CYS A 65 -0.70 -15.41 -2.42
C CYS A 65 -0.44 -16.60 -3.34
N ARG A 66 -1.14 -16.67 -4.48
CA ARG A 66 -0.95 -17.73 -5.49
C ARG A 66 0.47 -17.74 -6.07
N LYS A 67 1.05 -16.56 -6.32
CA LYS A 67 2.43 -16.44 -6.85
C LYS A 67 3.50 -16.85 -5.83
N LEU A 68 3.21 -16.70 -4.54
CA LEU A 68 4.08 -17.12 -3.45
C LEU A 68 3.83 -18.56 -3.03
N GLU A 69 2.80 -19.21 -3.59
CA GLU A 69 2.37 -20.58 -3.26
C GLU A 69 2.10 -20.76 -1.76
N LEU A 70 1.55 -19.73 -1.11
CA LEU A 70 1.33 -19.73 0.33
C LEU A 70 0.40 -20.86 0.77
N GLY A 71 0.82 -21.59 1.79
CA GLY A 71 0.06 -22.62 2.48
C GLY A 71 -0.27 -22.26 3.93
N PRO A 72 -1.14 -23.05 4.60
CA PRO A 72 -1.57 -22.79 5.98
C PRO A 72 -0.47 -22.79 7.05
N GLY A 73 0.73 -23.32 6.72
CA GLY A 73 1.87 -23.38 7.63
C GLY A 73 2.89 -22.26 7.44
N ASP A 74 2.71 -21.40 6.44
CA ASP A 74 3.68 -20.35 6.13
C ASP A 74 3.54 -19.14 7.05
N HIS A 75 4.66 -18.47 7.28
CA HIS A 75 4.72 -17.20 7.98
C HIS A 75 5.04 -16.09 6.99
N VAL A 76 4.13 -15.11 6.86
CA VAL A 76 4.25 -14.00 5.91
C VAL A 76 4.86 -12.78 6.60
N LEU A 77 5.88 -12.18 5.97
CA LEU A 77 6.40 -10.86 6.33
C LEU A 77 5.98 -9.84 5.28
N GLU A 78 5.17 -8.87 5.69
CA GLU A 78 4.83 -7.72 4.87
C GLU A 78 5.66 -6.50 5.30
N ILE A 79 6.45 -5.94 4.37
CA ILE A 79 7.28 -4.77 4.62
C ILE A 79 6.58 -3.54 4.07
N GLY A 80 6.08 -2.69 4.96
CA GLY A 80 5.27 -1.53 4.60
C GLY A 80 3.80 -1.89 4.42
N THR A 81 3.19 -2.39 5.49
CA THR A 81 1.82 -2.95 5.54
C THR A 81 0.70 -1.94 5.24
N GLY A 82 1.02 -0.64 5.16
CA GLY A 82 0.00 0.40 5.11
C GLY A 82 -0.98 0.26 6.27
N TRP A 83 -2.27 0.17 5.95
CA TRP A 83 -3.36 -0.03 6.93
C TRP A 83 -3.65 -1.50 7.26
N GLY A 84 -2.77 -2.44 6.85
CA GLY A 84 -2.94 -3.87 7.16
C GLY A 84 -3.88 -4.61 6.22
N GLY A 85 -4.09 -4.12 5.00
CA GLY A 85 -5.04 -4.73 4.06
C GLY A 85 -4.64 -6.12 3.54
N PHE A 86 -3.41 -6.59 3.76
CA PHE A 86 -2.93 -7.90 3.30
C PHE A 86 -2.71 -8.91 4.44
N ALA A 87 -1.73 -8.68 5.31
CA ALA A 87 -1.34 -9.64 6.36
C ALA A 87 -1.60 -9.12 7.79
N ALA A 88 -2.82 -8.62 8.05
CA ALA A 88 -3.26 -8.17 9.38
C ALA A 88 -3.65 -9.31 10.33
#